data_AF-A0A503PC45-F1
#
_entry.id   AF-A0A503PC45-F1
#
_cell.length_a   1.000
_cell.length_b   1.000
_cell.length_c   1.000
_cell.angle_alpha   90.00
_cell.angle_beta   90.00
_cell.angle_gamma   90.00
#
_symmetry.space_group_name_H-M   'P 1'
#
loop_
_entity.id
_entity.type
_entity.pdbx_description
1 polymer ?
#
loop_
_entity_poly.entity_id
_entity_poly.type
_entity_poly.pdbx_seq_one_letter_code
_entity_poly.pdbx_strand_id
1 'polypeptide(L)'
;MIGVLATSSEKTQTSWWILNSALSPERVLPLAGLGVATALVSLRLGVLTLVALLLGEVVGTLLYDRFLDVMAGVRGATTHAFLTAPFSMLIIGIVLVVSGRFRTWTIPAAACLIGALLAVVTKLTDPMLNDLRIPLSGTIIAVWIVVAVGLIGRIFPPAWYTIGTRILGSWLVAIGLLLGGTAIATKPPTTMPQPSGAAPADGLPTGKYRYEPPIQQFTRPRDSLKQGEHKLMP
;
A
#
# COMPACT_ATOMS: atom_id res chain seq x y z
N MET A 1 1.07 35.83 2.57
CA MET A 1 0.27 34.91 3.42
C MET A 1 -0.14 33.63 2.68
N ILE A 2 -0.58 33.70 1.41
CA ILE A 2 -0.99 32.52 0.61
C ILE A 2 0.15 31.50 0.39
N GLY A 3 1.39 31.95 0.14
CA GLY A 3 2.54 31.03 -0.04
C GLY A 3 2.94 30.24 1.22
N VAL A 4 2.67 30.78 2.42
CA VAL A 4 2.94 30.06 3.68
C VAL A 4 1.88 28.98 3.92
N LEU A 5 0.63 29.23 3.54
CA LEU A 5 -0.45 28.24 3.63
C LEU A 5 -0.28 27.11 2.61
N ALA A 6 0.12 27.42 1.37
CA ALA A 6 0.40 26.42 0.33
C ALA A 6 1.54 25.48 0.74
N THR A 7 2.66 26.03 1.21
CA THR A 7 3.81 25.23 1.67
C THR A 7 3.51 24.40 2.93
N SER A 8 2.64 24.88 3.82
CA SER A 8 2.17 24.09 4.97
C SER A 8 1.24 22.95 4.55
N SER A 9 0.37 23.17 3.57
CA SER A 9 -0.53 22.15 3.03
C SER A 9 0.24 21.04 2.32
N GLU A 10 1.20 21.38 1.47
CA GLU A 10 2.06 20.42 0.76
C GLU A 10 2.84 19.54 1.73
N LYS A 11 3.50 20.14 2.73
CA LYS A 11 4.23 19.39 3.78
C LYS A 11 3.31 18.43 4.52
N THR A 12 2.09 18.86 4.83
CA THR A 12 1.10 18.04 5.54
C THR A 12 0.66 16.85 4.68
N GLN A 13 0.43 17.07 3.39
CA GLN A 13 0.01 16.04 2.43
C GLN A 13 1.12 15.02 2.14
N THR A 14 2.36 15.46 1.94
CA THR A 14 3.51 14.57 1.78
C THR A 14 3.75 13.74 3.04
N SER A 15 3.69 14.36 4.23
CA SER A 15 3.91 13.66 5.50
C SER A 15 2.82 12.61 5.75
N TRP A 16 1.57 12.97 5.46
CA TRP A 16 0.44 12.03 5.54
C TRP A 16 0.62 10.86 4.56
N TRP A 17 1.03 11.12 3.32
CA TRP A 17 1.28 10.08 2.32
C TRP A 17 2.42 9.15 2.74
N ILE A 18 3.51 9.69 3.29
CA ILE A 18 4.63 8.88 3.79
C ILE A 18 4.13 7.91 4.87
N LEU A 19 3.36 8.41 5.84
CA LEU A 19 2.89 7.61 6.97
C LEU A 19 1.81 6.59 6.57
N ASN A 20 0.88 6.99 5.71
CA ASN A 20 -0.29 6.18 5.38
C ASN A 20 -0.10 5.29 4.15
N SER A 21 0.79 5.66 3.24
CA SER A 21 1.02 4.95 1.97
C SER A 21 2.44 4.38 1.87
N ALA A 22 3.49 5.20 2.00
CA ALA A 22 4.86 4.72 1.81
C ALA A 22 5.30 3.72 2.89
N LEU A 23 4.94 4.00 4.14
CA LEU A 23 5.21 3.15 5.31
C LEU A 23 4.06 2.18 5.62
N SER A 24 3.13 1.99 4.69
CA SER A 24 2.06 1.01 4.90
C SER A 24 2.68 -0.39 5.08
N PRO A 25 2.11 -1.24 5.96
CA PRO A 25 2.64 -2.58 6.19
C PRO A 25 2.78 -3.37 4.88
N GLU A 26 1.85 -3.18 3.95
CA GLU A 26 1.81 -3.82 2.65
C GLU A 26 3.03 -3.53 1.77
N ARG A 27 3.66 -2.36 1.92
CA ARG A 27 4.90 -1.99 1.23
C ARG A 27 6.13 -2.38 2.02
N VAL A 28 6.09 -2.18 3.33
CA VAL A 28 7.24 -2.42 4.20
C VAL A 28 7.58 -3.92 4.25
N LEU A 29 6.58 -4.80 4.32
CA LEU A 29 6.79 -6.25 4.44
C LEU A 29 7.62 -6.84 3.28
N PRO A 30 7.28 -6.64 1.99
CA PRO A 30 8.06 -7.19 0.90
C PRO A 30 9.46 -6.56 0.80
N LEU A 31 9.60 -5.27 1.12
CA LEU A 31 10.91 -4.60 1.15
C LEU A 31 11.80 -5.11 2.29
N ALA A 32 11.22 -5.35 3.47
CA ALA A 32 11.92 -5.97 4.60
C ALA A 32 12.32 -7.41 4.25
N GLY A 33 11.44 -8.18 3.62
CA GLY A 33 11.75 -9.51 3.09
C GLY A 33 12.91 -9.48 2.08
N LEU A 34 12.97 -8.46 1.22
CA LEU A 34 14.07 -8.26 0.29
C LEU A 34 15.37 -7.90 1.02
N GLY A 35 15.31 -7.04 2.03
CA GLY A 35 16.44 -6.76 2.93
C GLY A 35 16.98 -8.04 3.57
N VAL A 36 16.11 -8.88 4.14
CA VAL A 36 16.47 -10.19 4.68
C VAL A 36 17.11 -11.10 3.62
N ALA A 37 16.59 -11.11 2.39
CA ALA A 37 17.19 -11.85 1.29
C ALA A 37 18.61 -11.34 0.95
N THR A 38 18.86 -10.03 1.00
CA THR A 38 20.20 -9.48 0.72
C THR A 38 21.26 -9.89 1.73
N ALA A 39 20.87 -10.15 2.99
CA ALA A 39 21.78 -10.64 4.02
C ALA A 39 22.27 -12.07 3.76
N LEU A 40 21.52 -12.85 2.97
CA LEU A 40 21.85 -14.24 2.60
C LEU A 40 22.89 -14.35 1.48
N VAL A 41 23.27 -13.24 0.85
CA VAL A 41 24.19 -13.21 -0.30
C VAL A 41 25.42 -12.34 -0.04
N SER A 42 26.43 -12.47 -0.90
CA SER A 42 27.64 -11.63 -0.83
C SER A 42 27.31 -10.14 -0.99
N LEU A 43 28.19 -9.26 -0.50
CA LEU A 43 27.96 -7.81 -0.57
C LEU A 43 27.77 -7.34 -2.03
N ARG A 44 28.52 -7.93 -2.97
CA ARG A 44 28.40 -7.66 -4.41
C ARG A 44 26.99 -7.95 -4.93
N LEU A 45 26.41 -9.09 -4.53
CA LEU A 45 25.04 -9.46 -4.88
C LEU A 45 24.00 -8.59 -4.17
N GLY A 46 24.27 -8.15 -2.95
CA GLY A 46 23.43 -7.16 -2.25
C GLY A 46 23.36 -5.83 -3.01
N VAL A 47 24.51 -5.32 -3.47
CA VAL A 47 24.56 -4.12 -4.34
C VAL A 47 23.84 -4.37 -5.66
N LEU A 48 24.06 -5.52 -6.31
CA LEU A 48 23.32 -5.88 -7.54
C LEU A 48 21.81 -5.91 -7.31
N THR A 49 21.36 -6.36 -6.14
CA THR A 49 19.94 -6.42 -5.78
C THR A 49 19.36 -5.00 -5.64
N LEU A 50 20.09 -4.07 -5.05
CA LEU A 50 19.68 -2.66 -4.98
C LEU A 50 19.65 -1.99 -6.36
N VAL A 51 20.67 -2.24 -7.19
CA VAL A 51 20.69 -1.74 -8.57
C VAL A 51 19.52 -2.32 -9.36
N ALA A 52 19.23 -3.61 -9.20
CA ALA A 52 18.09 -4.25 -9.85
C ALA A 52 16.75 -3.70 -9.36
N LEU A 53 16.61 -3.38 -8.06
CA LEU A 53 15.44 -2.71 -7.51
C LEU A 53 15.20 -1.35 -8.19
N LEU A 54 16.23 -0.51 -8.26
CA LEU A 54 16.15 0.81 -8.89
C LEU A 54 15.87 0.71 -10.39
N LEU A 55 16.51 -0.25 -11.07
CA LEU A 55 16.27 -0.50 -12.49
C LEU A 55 14.82 -0.97 -12.72
N GLY A 56 14.33 -1.85 -11.84
CA GLY A 56 12.95 -2.30 -11.83
C GLY A 56 11.98 -1.14 -11.68
N GLU A 57 12.27 -0.19 -10.79
CA GLU A 57 11.46 1.00 -10.60
C GLU A 57 11.39 1.85 -11.88
N VAL A 58 12.52 2.11 -12.53
CA VAL A 58 12.56 2.81 -13.82
C VAL A 58 11.73 2.06 -14.87
N VAL A 59 11.92 0.74 -14.99
CA VAL A 59 11.15 -0.10 -15.93
C VAL A 59 9.65 -0.06 -15.60
N GLY A 60 9.26 -0.12 -14.33
CA GLY A 60 7.88 -0.04 -13.89
C GLY A 60 7.23 1.30 -14.21
N THR A 61 7.97 2.41 -14.09
CA THR A 61 7.42 3.72 -14.48
C THR A 61 7.16 3.83 -15.98
N LEU A 62 7.99 3.19 -16.81
CA LEU A 62 7.87 3.14 -18.27
C LEU A 62 6.76 2.19 -18.74
N LEU A 63 6.56 1.07 -18.04
CA LEU A 63 5.54 0.07 -18.36
C LEU A 63 4.20 0.32 -17.66
N TYR A 64 4.06 1.44 -16.94
CA TYR A 64 2.88 1.77 -16.14
C TYR A 64 1.58 1.68 -16.93
N ASP A 65 1.53 2.32 -18.12
CA ASP A 65 0.32 2.33 -18.94
C ASP A 65 -0.05 0.93 -19.43
N ARG A 66 0.93 0.15 -19.87
CA ARG A 66 0.72 -1.25 -20.27
C ARG A 66 0.26 -2.13 -19.09
N PHE A 67 0.78 -1.87 -17.89
CA PHE A 67 0.35 -2.57 -16.70
C PHE A 67 -1.12 -2.28 -16.39
N LEU A 68 -1.55 -1.02 -16.52
CA LEU A 68 -2.96 -0.66 -16.37
C LEU A 68 -3.84 -1.32 -17.44
N ASP A 69 -3.41 -1.36 -18.69
CA ASP A 69 -4.16 -2.04 -19.77
C ASP A 69 -4.37 -3.53 -19.47
N VAL A 70 -3.33 -4.22 -19.02
CA VAL A 70 -3.41 -5.65 -18.64
C VAL A 70 -4.34 -5.83 -17.44
N MET A 71 -4.25 -4.94 -16.46
CA MET A 71 -5.02 -5.07 -15.23
C MET A 71 -6.46 -4.53 -15.32
N ALA A 72 -6.81 -3.78 -16.37
CA ALA A 72 -8.16 -3.29 -16.60
C ALA A 72 -9.18 -4.43 -16.71
N GLY A 73 -8.74 -5.63 -17.16
CA GLY A 73 -9.56 -6.83 -17.20
C GLY A 73 -9.74 -7.56 -15.86
N VAL A 74 -9.00 -7.19 -14.81
CA VAL A 74 -9.00 -7.90 -13.53
C VAL A 74 -10.04 -7.30 -12.58
N ARG A 75 -11.05 -8.09 -12.21
CA ARG A 75 -12.08 -7.69 -11.24
C ARG A 75 -11.43 -7.37 -9.89
N GLY A 76 -11.81 -6.24 -9.28
CA GLY A 76 -11.31 -5.82 -7.97
C GLY A 76 -9.92 -5.16 -7.99
N ALA A 77 -9.30 -4.98 -9.16
CA ALA A 77 -7.94 -4.45 -9.26
C ALA A 77 -7.79 -3.03 -8.69
N THR A 78 -8.79 -2.16 -8.83
CA THR A 78 -8.72 -0.80 -8.30
C THR A 78 -8.82 -0.72 -6.77
N THR A 79 -9.46 -1.70 -6.13
CA THR A 79 -9.73 -1.69 -4.68
C THR A 79 -8.49 -1.99 -3.83
N HIS A 80 -7.50 -2.72 -4.38
CA HIS A 80 -6.29 -3.14 -3.66
C HIS A 80 -5.01 -2.72 -4.37
N ALA A 81 -5.00 -1.49 -4.91
CA ALA A 81 -3.85 -0.93 -5.64
C ALA A 81 -3.26 -1.92 -6.67
N PHE A 82 -4.14 -2.56 -7.44
CA PHE A 82 -3.82 -3.46 -8.54
C PHE A 82 -3.01 -4.70 -8.14
N LEU A 83 -3.26 -5.26 -6.95
CA LEU A 83 -2.59 -6.49 -6.46
C LEU A 83 -1.06 -6.34 -6.36
N THR A 84 -0.53 -5.12 -6.44
CA THR A 84 0.92 -4.85 -6.41
C THR A 84 1.56 -5.32 -5.11
N ALA A 85 0.89 -5.09 -3.97
CA ALA A 85 1.31 -5.57 -2.66
C ALA A 85 1.33 -7.11 -2.56
N PRO A 86 0.22 -7.84 -2.82
CA PRO A 86 0.23 -9.30 -2.72
C PRO A 86 1.19 -9.97 -3.72
N PHE A 87 1.35 -9.43 -4.94
CA PHE A 87 2.37 -9.94 -5.87
C PHE A 87 3.79 -9.76 -5.32
N SER A 88 4.11 -8.59 -4.77
CA SER A 88 5.42 -8.33 -4.19
C SER A 88 5.73 -9.30 -3.03
N MET A 89 4.73 -9.55 -2.16
CA MET A 89 4.85 -10.52 -1.05
C MET A 89 5.04 -11.96 -1.53
N LEU A 90 4.30 -12.37 -2.56
CA LEU A 90 4.43 -13.70 -3.17
C LEU A 90 5.83 -13.89 -3.76
N ILE A 91 6.28 -12.92 -4.58
CA ILE A 91 7.58 -12.97 -5.25
C ILE A 91 8.69 -13.15 -4.21
N ILE A 92 8.75 -12.28 -3.20
CA ILE A 92 9.83 -12.37 -2.20
C ILE A 92 9.66 -13.57 -1.27
N GLY A 93 8.42 -13.93 -0.93
CA GLY A 93 8.13 -15.07 -0.08
C GLY A 93 8.62 -16.37 -0.71
N ILE A 94 8.33 -16.58 -2.00
CA ILE A 94 8.82 -17.72 -2.77
C ILE A 94 10.35 -17.72 -2.82
N VAL A 95 10.97 -16.56 -3.08
CA VAL A 95 12.44 -16.43 -3.15
C VAL A 95 13.10 -16.77 -1.81
N LEU A 96 12.50 -16.39 -0.69
CA LEU A 96 13.00 -16.70 0.65
C LEU A 96 12.85 -18.18 1.00
N VAL A 97 11.74 -18.82 0.59
CA VAL A 97 11.52 -20.26 0.77
C VAL A 97 12.49 -21.08 -0.09
N VAL A 98 12.71 -20.67 -1.34
CA VAL A 98 13.63 -21.34 -2.25
C VAL A 98 15.06 -21.22 -1.72
N SER A 99 15.66 -22.37 -1.41
CA SER A 99 17.01 -22.45 -0.87
C SER A 99 17.99 -23.06 -1.87
N GLY A 100 19.23 -22.59 -1.86
CA GLY A 100 20.33 -23.18 -2.63
C GLY A 100 20.91 -22.26 -3.71
N ARG A 101 21.56 -22.89 -4.70
CA ARG A 101 22.37 -22.27 -5.76
C ARG A 101 21.62 -21.21 -6.58
N PHE A 102 20.30 -21.31 -6.67
CA PHE A 102 19.47 -20.40 -7.46
C PHE A 102 19.32 -19.00 -6.85
N ARG A 103 19.59 -18.83 -5.55
CA ARG A 103 19.44 -17.53 -4.85
C ARG A 103 20.27 -16.41 -5.47
N THR A 104 21.42 -16.74 -6.06
CA THR A 104 22.31 -15.78 -6.74
C THR A 104 21.60 -14.99 -7.83
N TRP A 105 20.66 -15.62 -8.55
CA TRP A 105 19.95 -14.98 -9.65
C TRP A 105 18.50 -14.63 -9.31
N THR A 106 17.85 -15.41 -8.46
CA THR A 106 16.43 -15.16 -8.12
C THR A 106 16.25 -13.92 -7.26
N ILE A 107 17.19 -13.60 -6.36
CA ILE A 107 17.10 -12.40 -5.50
C ILE A 107 17.15 -11.09 -6.32
N PRO A 108 18.15 -10.85 -7.19
CA PRO A 108 18.16 -9.63 -8.01
C PRO A 108 17.01 -9.59 -9.02
N ALA A 109 16.61 -10.74 -9.60
CA ALA A 109 15.44 -10.79 -10.48
C ALA A 109 14.15 -10.39 -9.74
N ALA A 110 13.96 -10.90 -8.52
CA ALA A 110 12.84 -10.55 -7.66
C ALA A 110 12.86 -9.07 -7.27
N ALA A 111 14.04 -8.52 -6.96
CA ALA A 111 14.19 -7.10 -6.67
C ALA A 111 13.75 -6.23 -7.85
N CYS A 112 14.10 -6.61 -9.08
CA CYS A 112 13.64 -5.92 -10.27
C CYS A 112 12.10 -5.91 -10.38
N LEU A 113 11.46 -7.06 -10.17
CA LEU A 113 9.99 -7.13 -10.20
C LEU A 113 9.34 -6.32 -9.08
N ILE A 114 9.86 -6.40 -7.85
CA ILE A 114 9.36 -5.64 -6.70
C ILE A 114 9.54 -4.14 -6.93
N GLY A 115 10.66 -3.71 -7.52
CA GLY A 115 10.91 -2.33 -7.90
C GLY A 115 9.90 -1.84 -8.94
N ALA A 116 9.57 -2.65 -9.93
CA ALA A 116 8.56 -2.31 -10.92
C ALA A 116 7.16 -2.13 -10.28
N LEU A 117 6.78 -3.05 -9.38
CA LEU A 117 5.52 -2.93 -8.63
C LEU A 117 5.52 -1.73 -7.68
N LEU A 118 6.66 -1.37 -7.11
CA LEU A 118 6.84 -0.19 -6.28
C LEU A 118 6.59 1.10 -7.09
N ALA A 119 7.12 1.19 -8.31
CA ALA A 119 6.85 2.33 -9.19
C ALA A 119 5.36 2.49 -9.50
N VAL A 120 4.70 1.37 -9.83
CA VAL A 120 3.26 1.35 -10.14
C VAL A 120 2.44 1.80 -8.94
N VAL A 121 2.67 1.23 -7.76
CA VAL A 121 1.90 1.59 -6.56
C VAL A 121 2.17 3.03 -6.13
N THR A 122 3.39 3.52 -6.33
CA THR A 122 3.74 4.91 -6.00
C THR A 122 2.98 5.88 -6.88
N LYS A 123 2.95 5.65 -8.21
CA LYS A 123 2.12 6.44 -9.14
C LYS A 123 0.63 6.36 -8.81
N LEU A 124 0.12 5.18 -8.44
CA LEU A 124 -1.31 5.00 -8.09
C LEU A 124 -1.74 5.74 -6.82
N THR A 125 -0.82 5.90 -5.87
CA THR A 125 -1.13 6.57 -4.59
C THR A 125 -0.68 8.02 -4.54
N ASP A 126 -0.12 8.55 -5.63
CA ASP A 126 0.43 9.90 -5.66
C ASP A 126 -0.70 10.94 -5.45
N PRO A 127 -0.66 11.70 -4.34
CA PRO A 127 -1.70 12.68 -4.04
C PRO A 127 -1.41 14.03 -4.73
N MET A 128 -0.21 14.22 -5.27
CA MET A 128 0.29 15.45 -5.89
C MET A 128 0.60 15.13 -7.35
N LEU A 129 -0.45 15.02 -8.18
CA LEU A 129 -0.34 14.64 -9.60
C LEU A 129 0.95 15.20 -10.23
N ASN A 130 1.93 14.30 -10.43
CA ASN A 130 3.18 14.56 -11.15
C ASN A 130 4.29 15.35 -10.41
N ASP A 131 4.30 15.40 -9.08
CA ASP A 131 5.46 15.90 -8.31
C ASP A 131 6.54 14.83 -8.17
N LEU A 132 7.76 15.12 -8.65
CA LEU A 132 8.92 14.22 -8.58
C LEU A 132 9.39 13.92 -7.14
N ARG A 133 8.96 14.72 -6.14
CA ARG A 133 9.32 14.53 -4.73
C ARG A 133 8.68 13.28 -4.14
N ILE A 134 7.45 12.96 -4.52
CA ILE A 134 6.71 11.79 -4.03
C ILE A 134 7.42 10.48 -4.44
N PRO A 135 7.69 10.19 -5.73
CA PRO A 135 8.39 8.98 -6.13
C PRO A 135 9.79 8.92 -5.52
N LEU A 136 10.53 10.04 -5.52
CA LEU A 136 11.86 10.08 -4.92
C LEU A 136 11.84 9.72 -3.42
N SER A 137 10.88 10.25 -2.66
CA SER A 137 10.72 9.91 -1.24
C SER A 137 10.39 8.43 -1.04
N GLY A 138 9.53 7.87 -1.91
CA GLY A 138 9.22 6.44 -1.93
C GLY A 138 10.45 5.58 -2.20
N THR A 139 11.25 5.94 -3.20
CA THR A 139 12.52 5.26 -3.54
C THR A 139 13.49 5.30 -2.37
N ILE A 140 13.69 6.49 -1.75
CA ILE A 140 14.61 6.66 -0.63
C ILE A 140 14.18 5.79 0.56
N ILE A 141 12.90 5.80 0.91
CA ILE A 141 12.35 4.96 2.00
C ILE A 141 12.55 3.49 1.67
N ALA A 142 12.29 3.07 0.44
CA ALA A 142 12.43 1.67 0.03
C ALA A 142 13.88 1.19 0.11
N VAL A 143 14.82 1.97 -0.45
CA VAL A 143 16.26 1.70 -0.35
C VAL A 143 16.70 1.66 1.11
N TRP A 144 16.25 2.62 1.93
CA TRP A 144 16.58 2.67 3.34
C TRP A 144 16.11 1.43 4.10
N ILE A 145 14.87 0.97 3.89
CA ILE A 145 14.34 -0.25 4.51
C ILE A 145 15.18 -1.47 4.11
N VAL A 146 15.43 -1.65 2.82
CA VAL A 146 16.19 -2.81 2.30
C VAL A 146 17.60 -2.81 2.88
N VAL A 147 18.28 -1.67 2.86
CA VAL A 147 19.65 -1.52 3.38
C VAL A 147 19.68 -1.72 4.89
N ALA A 148 18.79 -1.08 5.65
CA ALA A 148 18.77 -1.19 7.11
C ALA A 148 18.54 -2.63 7.57
N VAL A 149 17.52 -3.30 7.01
CA VAL A 149 17.20 -4.69 7.35
C VAL A 149 18.32 -5.64 6.89
N GLY A 150 18.86 -5.43 5.69
CA GLY A 150 19.96 -6.24 5.16
C GLY A 150 21.25 -6.10 5.96
N LEU A 151 21.59 -4.90 6.42
CA LEU A 151 22.75 -4.65 7.28
C LEU A 151 22.59 -5.31 8.65
N ILE A 152 21.42 -5.17 9.28
CA ILE A 152 21.13 -5.79 10.58
C ILE A 152 21.30 -7.32 10.48
N GLY A 153 20.71 -7.94 9.45
CA GLY A 153 20.83 -9.38 9.22
C GLY A 153 22.26 -9.84 8.92
N ARG A 154 23.12 -8.95 8.41
CA ARG A 154 24.53 -9.25 8.11
C ARG A 154 25.44 -9.09 9.31
N ILE A 155 25.20 -8.09 10.16
CA ILE A 155 26.02 -7.80 11.36
C ILE A 155 25.77 -8.85 12.44
N PHE A 156 24.52 -9.31 12.58
CA PHE A 156 24.14 -10.35 13.51
C PHE A 156 23.68 -11.58 12.72
N PRO A 157 24.59 -12.48 12.31
CA PRO A 157 24.21 -13.70 11.61
C PRO A 157 23.96 -14.84 12.62
N PRO A 158 22.74 -15.02 13.15
CA PRO A 158 22.47 -16.17 14.00
C PRO A 158 22.56 -17.47 13.19
N ALA A 159 22.98 -18.56 13.82
CA ALA A 159 23.01 -19.89 13.19
C ALA A 159 21.65 -20.34 12.63
N TRP A 160 20.54 -19.80 13.17
CA TRP A 160 19.18 -20.08 12.73
C TRP A 160 18.65 -19.14 11.64
N TYR A 161 19.46 -18.20 11.13
CA TYR A 161 19.02 -17.19 10.16
C TYR A 161 18.38 -17.82 8.91
N THR A 162 19.00 -18.87 8.37
CA THR A 162 18.48 -19.60 7.21
C THR A 162 17.08 -20.19 7.47
N ILE A 163 16.82 -20.72 8.67
CA ILE A 163 15.52 -21.26 9.06
C ILE A 163 14.51 -20.11 9.19
N GLY A 164 14.90 -19.03 9.87
CA GLY A 164 14.08 -17.83 10.03
C GLY A 164 13.64 -17.23 8.70
N THR A 165 14.54 -17.17 7.71
CA THR A 165 14.20 -16.67 6.37
C THR A 165 13.15 -17.53 5.65
N ARG A 166 13.17 -18.86 5.83
CA ARG A 166 12.17 -19.75 5.22
C ARG A 166 10.81 -19.62 5.90
N ILE A 167 10.80 -19.51 7.23
CA ILE A 167 9.57 -19.27 7.99
C ILE A 167 8.95 -17.95 7.53
N LEU A 168 9.74 -16.87 7.55
CA LEU A 168 9.30 -15.55 7.07
C LEU A 168 8.78 -15.62 5.63
N GLY A 169 9.49 -16.33 4.73
CA GLY A 169 9.07 -16.53 3.36
C GLY A 169 7.71 -17.22 3.24
N SER A 170 7.49 -18.30 4.01
CA SER A 170 6.21 -19.01 4.06
C SER A 170 5.07 -18.10 4.55
N TRP A 171 5.32 -17.26 5.56
CA TRP A 171 4.34 -16.30 6.05
C TRP A 171 4.01 -15.23 5.02
N LEU A 172 5.02 -14.71 4.30
CA LEU A 172 4.80 -13.74 3.22
C LEU A 172 3.97 -14.34 2.08
N VAL A 173 4.22 -15.60 1.73
CA VAL A 173 3.37 -16.32 0.76
C VAL A 173 1.93 -16.42 1.26
N ALA A 174 1.73 -16.82 2.51
CA ALA A 174 0.38 -16.94 3.09
C ALA A 174 -0.36 -15.60 3.11
N ILE A 175 0.30 -14.52 3.54
CA ILE A 175 -0.28 -13.16 3.58
C ILE A 175 -0.57 -12.67 2.15
N GLY A 176 0.36 -12.88 1.21
CA GLY A 176 0.17 -12.51 -0.19
C GLY A 176 -1.02 -13.23 -0.83
N LEU A 177 -1.19 -14.54 -0.57
CA LEU A 177 -2.36 -15.31 -1.02
C LEU A 177 -3.64 -14.85 -0.34
N LEU A 178 -3.60 -14.53 0.95
CA LEU A 178 -4.77 -14.06 1.69
C LEU A 178 -5.24 -12.70 1.17
N LEU A 179 -4.34 -11.73 1.07
CA LEU A 179 -4.63 -10.39 0.55
C LEU A 179 -5.01 -10.41 -0.93
N GLY A 180 -4.31 -11.21 -1.74
CA GLY A 180 -4.65 -11.36 -3.15
C GLY A 180 -5.99 -12.07 -3.36
N GLY A 181 -6.26 -13.10 -2.56
CA GLY A 181 -7.50 -13.85 -2.58
C GLY A 181 -8.70 -13.01 -2.17
N THR A 182 -8.59 -12.21 -1.11
CA THR A 182 -9.66 -11.29 -0.69
C THR A 182 -9.90 -10.19 -1.73
N ALA A 183 -8.84 -9.69 -2.37
CA ALA A 183 -8.95 -8.70 -3.43
C ALA A 183 -9.73 -9.20 -4.65
N ILE A 184 -9.58 -10.48 -5.00
CA ILE A 184 -10.30 -11.10 -6.12
C ILE A 184 -11.71 -11.55 -5.72
N ALA A 185 -11.89 -12.01 -4.48
CA ALA A 185 -13.15 -12.54 -3.97
C ALA A 185 -14.18 -11.44 -3.65
N THR A 186 -13.74 -10.20 -3.39
CA THR A 186 -14.65 -9.10 -3.15
C THR A 186 -15.39 -8.73 -4.44
N LYS A 187 -16.72 -8.87 -4.40
CA LYS A 187 -17.59 -8.39 -5.48
C LYS A 187 -17.44 -6.86 -5.54
N PRO A 188 -17.32 -6.24 -6.74
CA PRO A 188 -17.30 -4.79 -6.84
C PRO A 188 -18.51 -4.24 -6.09
N PRO A 189 -18.38 -3.16 -5.30
CA PRO A 189 -19.55 -2.52 -4.73
C PRO A 189 -20.48 -2.21 -5.90
N THR A 190 -21.68 -2.77 -5.88
CA THR A 190 -22.73 -2.38 -6.80
C THR A 190 -22.93 -0.90 -6.54
N THR A 191 -22.37 -0.05 -7.41
CA THR A 191 -22.62 1.39 -7.38
C THR A 191 -24.14 1.51 -7.47
N MET A 192 -24.81 1.84 -6.35
CA MET A 192 -26.19 2.26 -6.45
C MET A 192 -26.18 3.43 -7.44
N PRO A 193 -27.04 3.44 -8.47
CA PRO A 193 -27.10 4.54 -9.41
C PRO A 193 -27.25 5.83 -8.60
N GLN A 194 -26.24 6.68 -8.65
CA GLN A 194 -26.37 8.06 -8.22
C GLN A 194 -27.56 8.60 -9.04
N PRO A 195 -28.64 9.12 -8.41
CA PRO A 195 -29.76 9.63 -9.19
C PRO A 195 -29.21 10.71 -10.12
N SER A 196 -29.24 10.45 -11.43
CA SER A 196 -28.87 11.42 -12.44
C SER A 196 -29.64 12.70 -12.15
N GLY A 197 -28.89 13.80 -12.02
CA GLY A 197 -29.46 15.09 -11.66
C GLY A 197 -30.66 15.42 -12.53
N ALA A 198 -31.78 15.75 -11.89
CA ALA A 198 -32.74 16.64 -12.48
C ALA A 198 -31.98 17.91 -12.87
N ALA A 199 -32.13 18.34 -14.13
CA ALA A 199 -31.55 19.56 -14.65
C ALA A 199 -31.81 20.74 -13.70
N PRO A 200 -30.86 21.68 -13.54
CA PRO A 200 -31.09 22.86 -12.74
C PRO A 200 -32.14 23.73 -13.46
N ALA A 201 -33.36 23.72 -12.93
CA ALA A 201 -34.32 24.76 -13.23
C ALA A 201 -33.83 26.06 -12.56
N ASP A 202 -33.77 27.11 -13.36
CA ASP A 202 -33.40 28.47 -12.97
C ASP A 202 -34.08 28.91 -11.68
N GLY A 203 -33.29 29.49 -10.77
CA GLY A 203 -33.80 30.22 -9.61
C GLY A 203 -32.99 30.02 -8.34
N LEU A 204 -31.99 30.89 -8.10
CA LEU A 204 -31.55 31.19 -6.74
C LEU A 204 -32.74 31.77 -5.95
N PRO A 205 -32.90 31.42 -4.65
CA PRO A 205 -32.33 32.31 -3.65
C PRO A 205 -31.71 31.60 -2.41
N THR A 206 -30.53 32.10 -2.04
CA THR A 206 -29.99 32.24 -0.67
C THR A 206 -30.58 31.37 0.45
N GLY A 207 -29.83 30.33 0.83
CA GLY A 207 -30.00 29.59 2.09
C GLY A 207 -28.65 29.04 2.55
N LYS A 208 -28.25 29.37 3.77
CA LYS A 208 -26.94 29.08 4.37
C LYS A 208 -26.65 27.57 4.38
N TYR A 209 -25.59 27.11 3.71
CA TYR A 209 -25.03 25.78 3.95
C TYR A 209 -24.33 25.77 5.32
N ARG A 210 -25.11 25.58 6.38
CA ARG A 210 -24.56 25.06 7.64
C ARG A 210 -24.32 23.57 7.42
N TYR A 211 -23.07 23.16 7.42
CA TYR A 211 -22.70 21.75 7.51
C TYR A 211 -23.03 21.28 8.93
N GLU A 212 -24.20 20.66 9.11
CA GLU A 212 -24.52 19.91 10.32
C GLU A 212 -23.92 18.50 10.13
N PRO A 213 -22.86 18.10 10.85
CA PRO A 213 -22.38 16.72 10.79
C PRO A 213 -23.47 15.80 11.34
N PRO A 214 -23.67 14.59 10.78
CA PRO A 214 -24.62 13.64 11.33
C PRO A 214 -24.17 13.29 12.75
N ILE A 215 -24.93 13.73 13.75
CA ILE A 215 -24.73 13.31 15.13
C ILE A 215 -25.04 11.82 15.14
N GLN A 216 -24.00 11.00 15.25
CA GLN A 216 -24.16 9.59 15.62
C GLN A 216 -24.89 9.58 16.96
N GLN A 217 -26.18 9.25 16.93
CA GLN A 217 -26.95 8.97 18.14
C GLN A 217 -26.37 7.70 18.77
N PHE A 218 -25.36 7.89 19.63
CA PHE A 218 -24.94 6.87 20.58
C PHE A 218 -26.09 6.65 21.55
N THR A 219 -26.97 5.71 21.25
CA THR A 219 -28.01 5.26 22.19
C THR A 219 -27.30 4.58 23.35
N ARG A 220 -27.05 5.32 24.44
CA ARG A 220 -26.56 4.74 25.69
C ARG A 220 -27.66 3.83 26.24
N PRO A 221 -27.38 2.58 26.62
CA PRO A 221 -28.39 1.63 27.11
C PRO A 221 -29.07 1.99 28.44
N ARG A 222 -28.96 3.23 28.93
CA ARG A 222 -29.39 3.63 30.28
C ARG A 222 -30.69 4.46 30.31
N ASP A 223 -31.20 4.87 29.16
CA ASP A 223 -32.34 5.80 29.10
C ASP A 223 -33.71 5.13 28.86
N SER A 224 -33.74 3.80 28.73
CA SER A 224 -34.99 3.01 28.57
C SER A 224 -35.81 2.82 29.86
N LEU A 225 -35.43 3.45 30.97
CA LEU A 225 -36.08 3.26 32.28
C LEU A 225 -36.99 4.41 32.75
N LYS A 226 -37.25 5.43 31.93
CA LYS A 226 -38.10 6.58 32.33
C LYS A 226 -39.26 6.91 31.39
N GLN A 227 -39.72 5.95 30.59
CA GLN A 227 -40.87 6.16 29.69
C GLN A 227 -42.00 5.16 29.97
N GLY A 228 -42.31 4.97 31.26
CA GLY A 228 -43.27 3.96 31.73
C GLY A 228 -44.30 4.44 32.73
N GLU A 229 -44.44 5.76 33.00
CA GLU A 229 -45.47 6.24 33.93
C GLU A 229 -46.12 7.54 33.45
N HIS A 230 -47.16 7.41 32.63
CA HIS A 230 -48.37 8.25 32.71
C HIS A 230 -49.52 7.51 32.04
N LYS A 231 -50.08 6.57 32.80
CA LYS A 231 -51.36 5.92 32.51
C LYS A 231 -52.45 6.84 33.05
N LEU A 232 -53.12 7.59 32.17
CA LEU A 232 -54.42 8.18 32.50
C LEU A 232 -55.44 7.03 32.67
N MET A 233 -56.06 6.96 33.84
CA MET A 233 -57.29 6.19 34.07
C MET A 233 -58.51 7.06 33.73
N PRO A 234 -59.65 6.41 33.37
CA PRO A 234 -60.84 7.05 32.81
C PRO A 234 -61.59 7.96 33.79
#